data_AF-A0A951IGK2-F1
#
_entry.id   AF-A0A951IGK2-F1
#
_cell.length_a   1.000
_cell.length_b   1.000
_cell.length_c   1.000
_cell.angle_alpha   90.00
_cell.angle_beta   90.00
_cell.angle_gamma   90.00
#
_symmetry.space_group_name_H-M   'P 1'
#
loop_
_entity.id
_entity.type
_entity.pdbx_description
1 polymer ?
#
loop_
_entity_poly.entity_id
_entity_poly.type
_entity_poly.pdbx_seq_one_letter_code
_entity_poly.pdbx_strand_id
1 'polypeptide(L)'
;MLLGACLSASYGVMSRPLITRYSALLVMASGMVAGSLGLLAVALVEHLPILPELTGWQWSLIVFLAVPGSAGAFYLLVWAYGKTAPTRVAIFLTFNPIVAMLAGSAFLGEPLSTLQVAALGLVLAGVGVVSLPVRVSGRAADKSSMGMHAEKPSA
;
A
#
# COMPACT_ATOMS: atom_id res chain seq x y z
N MET A 1 12.69 3.00 -14.80
CA MET A 1 12.00 1.78 -14.32
C MET A 1 12.88 0.93 -13.41
N LEU A 2 14.02 0.40 -13.86
CA LEU A 2 14.92 -0.43 -13.01
C LEU A 2 15.52 0.32 -11.80
N LEU A 3 16.03 1.53 -11.98
CA LEU A 3 16.53 2.37 -10.87
C LEU A 3 15.45 2.66 -9.81
N GLY A 4 14.21 2.91 -10.25
CA GLY A 4 13.07 3.14 -9.34
C GLY A 4 12.67 1.88 -8.57
N ALA A 5 12.74 0.71 -9.20
CA ALA A 5 12.50 -0.57 -8.54
C ALA A 5 13.59 -0.89 -7.50
N CYS A 6 14.86 -0.63 -7.81
CA CYS A 6 15.97 -0.80 -6.86
C CYS A 6 15.83 0.13 -5.64
N LEU A 7 15.52 1.41 -5.85
CA LEU A 7 15.29 2.37 -4.78
C LEU A 7 14.09 2.00 -3.90
N SER A 8 13.01 1.50 -4.52
CA SER A 8 11.82 1.01 -3.80
C SER A 8 12.12 -0.24 -2.96
N ALA A 9 12.89 -1.19 -3.50
CA ALA A 9 13.33 -2.38 -2.78
C ALA A 9 14.25 -2.05 -1.59
N SER A 10 15.19 -1.11 -1.76
CA SER A 10 16.07 -0.64 -0.69
C SER A 10 15.28 0.04 0.45
N TYR A 11 14.27 0.86 0.11
CA TYR A 11 13.38 1.48 1.09
C TYR A 11 12.55 0.44 1.85
N GLY A 12 12.05 -0.60 1.18
CA GLY A 12 11.28 -1.69 1.82
C GLY A 12 12.11 -2.54 2.79
N VAL A 13 13.39 -2.76 2.49
CA VAL A 13 14.32 -3.51 3.36
C VAL A 13 14.79 -2.67 4.55
N MET A 14 15.05 -1.38 4.34
CA MET A 14 15.53 -0.45 5.39
C MET A 14 14.42 0.08 6.30
N SER A 15 13.15 0.09 5.86
CA SER A 15 12.03 0.61 6.65
C SER A 15 11.47 -0.37 7.70
N ARG A 16 11.82 -1.66 7.59
CA ARG A 16 11.42 -2.73 8.55
C ARG A 16 11.68 -2.39 10.02
N PRO A 17 12.77 -1.72 10.43
CA PRO A 17 13.02 -1.35 11.83
C PRO A 17 12.35 -0.01 12.25
N LEU A 18 11.96 0.86 11.31
CA LEU A 18 11.37 2.18 11.62
C LEU A 18 9.85 2.08 11.87
N ILE A 19 9.16 1.21 11.14
CA ILE A 19 7.70 1.03 11.24
C ILE A 19 7.29 0.39 12.58
N THR A 20 8.20 -0.32 13.25
CA THR A 20 7.94 -0.97 14.54
C THR A 20 8.14 -0.05 15.75
N ARG A 21 8.73 1.14 15.58
CA ARG A 21 8.99 2.10 16.67
C ARG A 21 8.31 3.46 16.53
N TYR A 22 7.90 3.86 15.33
CA TYR A 22 7.25 5.16 15.07
C TYR A 22 5.84 4.98 14.49
N SER A 23 4.94 5.92 14.78
CA SER A 23 3.60 5.90 14.19
C SER A 23 3.72 5.96 12.65
N ALA A 24 2.98 5.10 11.95
CA ALA A 24 3.00 5.03 10.49
C ALA A 24 2.79 6.41 9.83
N LEU A 25 1.98 7.26 10.47
CA LEU A 25 1.73 8.64 10.05
C LEU A 25 3.01 9.51 10.01
N LEU A 26 3.87 9.40 11.02
CA LEU A 26 5.13 10.17 11.11
C LEU A 26 6.13 9.76 10.02
N VAL A 27 6.22 8.45 9.73
CA VAL A 27 7.09 7.91 8.69
C VAL A 27 6.63 8.36 7.30
N MET A 28 5.31 8.37 7.06
CA MET A 28 4.76 8.85 5.79
C MET A 28 4.91 10.37 5.64
N ALA A 29 4.63 11.13 6.70
CA ALA A 29 4.78 12.59 6.68
C ALA A 29 6.23 13.01 6.43
N SER A 30 7.20 12.38 7.08
CA SER A 30 8.62 12.65 6.84
C SER A 30 9.04 12.26 5.42
N GLY A 31 8.52 11.16 4.88
CA GLY A 31 8.71 10.78 3.47
C GLY A 31 8.17 11.81 2.48
N MET A 32 6.97 12.34 2.73
CA MET A 32 6.34 13.38 1.89
C MET A 32 7.11 14.70 1.94
N VAL A 33 7.58 15.10 3.12
CA VAL A 33 8.43 16.29 3.29
C VAL A 33 9.77 16.09 2.57
N ALA A 34 10.44 14.96 2.77
CA ALA A 34 11.71 14.66 2.11
C ALA A 34 11.54 14.63 0.58
N GLY A 35 10.47 14.03 0.06
CA GLY A 35 10.14 14.03 -1.36
C GLY A 35 9.88 15.44 -1.91
N SER A 36 9.12 16.26 -1.18
CA SER A 36 8.84 17.64 -1.56
C SER A 36 10.12 18.49 -1.58
N LEU A 37 10.99 18.35 -0.59
CA LEU A 37 12.29 19.03 -0.55
C LEU A 37 13.21 18.57 -1.68
N GLY A 38 13.20 17.28 -2.02
CA GLY A 38 13.94 16.74 -3.16
C GLY A 38 13.46 17.34 -4.48
N LEU A 39 12.13 17.40 -4.70
CA LEU A 39 11.55 18.04 -5.88
C LEU A 39 11.86 19.55 -5.94
N LEU A 40 11.84 20.23 -4.78
CA LEU A 40 12.22 21.64 -4.70
C LEU A 40 13.70 21.84 -5.09
N ALA A 41 14.60 20.99 -4.58
CA ALA A 41 16.02 21.06 -4.94
C ALA A 41 16.24 20.84 -6.45
N VAL A 42 15.54 19.89 -7.06
CA VAL A 42 15.58 19.67 -8.51
C VAL A 42 15.06 20.90 -9.26
N ALA A 43 13.94 21.48 -8.83
CA ALA A 43 13.38 22.68 -9.45
C ALA A 43 14.36 23.87 -9.41
N LEU A 44 15.10 24.03 -8.30
CA LEU A 44 16.13 25.06 -8.17
C LEU A 44 17.34 24.81 -9.09
N VAL A 45 17.79 23.56 -9.22
CA VAL A 45 18.91 23.18 -10.11
C VAL A 45 18.53 23.38 -11.59
N GLU A 46 17.32 23.02 -11.96
CA GLU A 46 16.79 23.15 -13.33
C GLU A 46 16.30 24.58 -13.64
N HIS A 47 16.46 25.53 -12.71
CA HIS A 47 16.01 26.93 -12.83
C HIS A 47 14.53 27.05 -13.22
N LEU A 48 13.71 26.10 -12.77
CA LEU A 48 12.29 26.09 -13.04
C LEU A 48 11.58 27.17 -12.20
N PRO A 49 10.50 27.78 -12.73
CA PRO A 49 9.71 28.73 -11.96
C PRO A 49 9.11 28.04 -10.74
N ILE A 50 9.46 28.53 -9.54
CA ILE A 50 8.96 28.02 -8.25
C ILE A 50 7.45 28.25 -8.13
N LEU A 51 6.97 29.34 -8.72
CA LEU A 51 5.57 29.69 -8.82
C LEU A 51 5.18 29.77 -10.30
N PRO A 52 4.70 28.67 -10.90
CA PRO A 52 4.13 28.73 -12.24
C PRO A 52 2.89 29.63 -12.26
N GLU A 53 2.67 30.32 -13.37
CA GLU A 53 1.44 31.07 -13.60
C GLU A 53 0.28 30.10 -13.78
N LEU A 54 -0.39 29.77 -12.68
CA LEU A 54 -1.52 28.86 -12.65
C LEU A 54 -2.82 29.62 -12.50
N THR A 55 -3.82 29.22 -13.27
CA THR A 55 -5.20 29.65 -13.13
C THR A 55 -5.78 29.18 -11.79
N GLY A 56 -6.81 29.87 -11.28
CA GLY A 56 -7.52 29.47 -10.05
C GLY A 56 -8.08 28.03 -10.12
N TRP A 57 -8.47 27.59 -11.31
CA TRP A 57 -8.89 26.20 -11.55
C TRP A 57 -7.73 25.20 -11.33
N GLN A 58 -6.55 25.48 -11.85
CA GLN A 58 -5.38 24.60 -11.66
C GLN A 58 -4.96 24.53 -10.19
N TRP A 59 -5.03 25.64 -9.45
CA TRP A 59 -4.83 25.62 -8.00
C TRP A 59 -5.84 24.73 -7.28
N SER A 60 -7.11 24.76 -7.71
CA SER A 60 -8.14 23.88 -7.13
C SER A 60 -7.85 22.40 -7.36
N LEU A 61 -7.32 22.03 -8.53
CA LEU A 61 -6.88 20.66 -8.85
C LEU A 61 -5.69 20.23 -7.99
N ILE A 62 -4.72 21.12 -7.75
CA ILE A 62 -3.58 20.85 -6.87
C ILE A 62 -4.07 20.59 -5.45
N VAL A 63 -4.95 21.44 -4.93
CA VAL A 63 -5.53 21.27 -3.58
C VAL A 63 -6.34 19.97 -3.50
N PHE A 64 -7.11 19.65 -4.52
CA PHE A 64 -7.88 18.40 -4.62
C PHE A 64 -6.95 17.16 -4.60
N LEU A 65 -5.83 17.19 -5.33
CA LEU A 65 -4.88 16.08 -5.31
C LEU A 65 -4.12 15.98 -3.98
N ALA A 66 -3.72 17.12 -3.40
CA ALA A 66 -2.94 17.16 -2.17
C ALA A 66 -3.77 16.74 -0.94
N VAL A 67 -5.00 17.23 -0.82
CA VAL A 67 -5.81 17.05 0.39
C VAL A 67 -6.58 15.74 0.36
N PRO A 68 -7.70 15.56 -0.38
CA PRO A 68 -8.41 14.30 -0.39
C PRO A 68 -7.64 13.18 -1.12
N GLY A 69 -6.96 13.49 -2.23
CA GLY A 69 -6.25 12.49 -3.03
C GLY A 69 -5.00 11.91 -2.36
N SER A 70 -4.33 12.68 -1.51
CA SER A 70 -3.09 12.25 -0.85
C SER A 70 -3.25 12.19 0.66
N ALA A 71 -3.32 13.33 1.36
CA ALA A 71 -3.34 13.36 2.82
C ALA A 71 -4.52 12.57 3.43
N GLY A 72 -5.72 12.75 2.89
CA GLY A 72 -6.93 12.04 3.30
C GLY A 72 -6.85 10.55 2.98
N ALA A 73 -6.49 10.18 1.76
CA ALA A 73 -6.33 8.79 1.35
C ALA A 73 -5.30 8.04 2.20
N PHE A 74 -4.13 8.65 2.47
CA PHE A 74 -3.10 8.08 3.32
C PHE A 74 -3.51 7.98 4.79
N TYR A 75 -4.20 8.99 5.31
CA TYR A 75 -4.75 8.94 6.66
C TYR A 75 -5.72 7.76 6.80
N LEU A 76 -6.66 7.61 5.86
CA LEU A 76 -7.60 6.50 5.82
C LEU A 76 -6.89 5.14 5.70
N LEU A 77 -5.80 5.07 4.92
CA LEU A 77 -4.99 3.86 4.79
C LEU A 77 -4.34 3.46 6.12
N VAL A 78 -3.70 4.41 6.81
CA VAL A 78 -3.08 4.18 8.13
C VAL A 78 -4.14 3.83 9.17
N TRP A 79 -5.29 4.51 9.14
CA TRP A 79 -6.43 4.21 9.99
C TRP A 79 -6.96 2.79 9.75
N ALA A 80 -7.08 2.35 8.49
CA ALA A 80 -7.52 1.00 8.13
C ALA A 80 -6.54 -0.07 8.62
N TYR A 81 -5.23 0.16 8.54
CA TYR A 81 -4.23 -0.74 9.11
C TYR A 81 -4.34 -0.86 10.64
N GLY A 82 -4.74 0.21 11.34
CA GLY A 82 -4.98 0.18 12.78
C GLY A 82 -6.28 -0.54 13.18
N LYS A 83 -7.23 -0.71 12.25
CA LYS A 83 -8.56 -1.29 12.52
C LYS A 83 -8.78 -2.67 11.90
N THR A 84 -7.95 -3.09 10.94
CA THR A 84 -8.14 -4.33 10.16
C THR A 84 -6.83 -5.06 9.92
N ALA A 85 -6.91 -6.37 9.64
CA ALA A 85 -5.74 -7.16 9.31
C ALA A 85 -5.05 -6.66 8.02
N PRO A 86 -3.71 -6.58 7.96
CA PRO A 86 -2.98 -6.10 6.80
C PRO A 86 -3.36 -6.79 5.48
N THR A 87 -3.67 -8.09 5.52
CA THR A 87 -4.13 -8.86 4.37
C THR A 87 -5.43 -8.30 3.76
N ARG A 88 -6.36 -7.81 4.59
CA ARG A 88 -7.62 -7.21 4.10
C ARG A 88 -7.35 -5.88 3.41
N VAL A 89 -6.49 -5.05 3.99
CA VAL A 89 -6.08 -3.77 3.37
C VAL A 89 -5.37 -4.03 2.03
N ALA A 90 -4.49 -5.04 1.97
CA ALA A 90 -3.82 -5.44 0.73
C ALA A 90 -4.80 -5.88 -0.37
N ILE A 91 -5.85 -6.63 0.00
CA ILE A 91 -6.93 -6.99 -0.94
C ILE A 91 -7.70 -5.75 -1.39
N PHE A 92 -7.98 -4.79 -0.51
CA PHE A 92 -8.64 -3.53 -0.92
C PHE A 92 -7.78 -2.70 -1.87
N LEU A 93 -6.46 -2.67 -1.67
CA LEU A 93 -5.54 -1.95 -2.54
C LEU A 93 -5.53 -2.49 -3.97
N THR A 94 -5.88 -3.77 -4.18
CA THR A 94 -5.97 -4.34 -5.54
C THR A 94 -7.23 -3.91 -6.28
N PHE A 95 -8.22 -3.32 -5.59
CA PHE A 95 -9.36 -2.68 -6.22
C PHE A 95 -9.05 -1.29 -6.79
N ASN A 96 -8.01 -0.61 -6.30
CA ASN A 96 -7.63 0.72 -6.82
C ASN A 96 -7.50 0.79 -8.35
N PRO A 97 -6.79 -0.13 -9.04
CA PRO A 97 -6.71 -0.10 -10.50
C PRO A 97 -8.07 -0.32 -11.18
N ILE A 98 -9.00 -1.09 -10.58
CA ILE A 98 -10.36 -1.27 -11.11
C ILE A 98 -11.10 0.05 -11.10
N VAL A 99 -11.11 0.70 -9.93
CA VAL A 99 -11.78 1.99 -9.75
C VAL A 99 -11.15 3.05 -10.65
N ALA A 100 -9.81 3.06 -10.77
CA ALA A 100 -9.09 3.97 -11.65
C ALA A 100 -9.44 3.76 -13.13
N MET A 101 -9.51 2.49 -13.60
CA MET A 101 -9.91 2.18 -14.98
C MET A 101 -11.36 2.61 -15.27
N LEU A 102 -12.29 2.33 -14.35
CA LEU A 102 -13.69 2.73 -14.51
C LEU A 102 -13.83 4.25 -14.48
N ALA A 103 -13.13 4.93 -13.57
CA ALA A 103 -13.12 6.38 -13.50
C ALA A 103 -12.48 7.01 -14.75
N GLY A 104 -11.36 6.48 -15.25
CA GLY A 104 -10.74 6.94 -16.49
C GLY A 104 -11.69 6.78 -17.69
N SER A 105 -12.35 5.63 -17.80
CA SER A 105 -13.34 5.43 -18.86
C SER A 105 -14.55 6.36 -18.74
N ALA A 106 -15.07 6.56 -17.53
CA ALA A 106 -16.27 7.37 -17.30
C ALA A 106 -16.02 8.89 -17.38
N PHE A 107 -14.91 9.38 -16.82
CA PHE A 107 -14.60 10.81 -16.71
C PHE A 107 -13.71 11.33 -17.85
N LEU A 108 -12.77 10.51 -18.34
CA LEU A 108 -11.85 10.89 -19.42
C LEU A 108 -12.29 10.34 -20.79
N GLY A 109 -13.26 9.42 -20.83
CA GLY A 109 -13.73 8.79 -22.07
C GLY A 109 -12.72 7.81 -22.67
N GLU A 110 -11.76 7.33 -21.87
CA GLU A 110 -10.73 6.41 -22.35
C GLU A 110 -11.35 5.04 -22.69
N PRO A 111 -11.12 4.51 -23.90
CA PRO A 111 -11.60 3.19 -24.27
C PRO A 111 -10.86 2.13 -23.47
N LEU A 112 -11.60 1.24 -22.82
CA LEU A 112 -11.04 0.11 -22.09
C LEU A 112 -10.41 -0.86 -23.09
N SER A 113 -9.08 -0.94 -23.08
CA SER A 113 -8.35 -1.86 -23.93
C SER A 113 -8.54 -3.30 -23.45
N THR A 114 -8.62 -4.25 -24.38
CA THR A 114 -8.63 -5.69 -24.09
C THR A 114 -7.44 -6.10 -23.22
N LEU A 115 -6.29 -5.43 -23.38
CA LEU A 115 -5.10 -5.65 -22.56
C LEU A 115 -5.30 -5.20 -21.10
N GLN A 116 -6.01 -4.09 -20.86
CA GLN A 116 -6.30 -3.62 -19.51
C GLN A 116 -7.26 -4.58 -18.79
N VAL A 117 -8.26 -5.10 -19.50
CA VAL A 117 -9.20 -6.10 -18.96
C VAL A 117 -8.46 -7.41 -18.65
N ALA A 118 -7.56 -7.87 -19.53
CA ALA A 118 -6.73 -9.04 -19.29
C ALA A 118 -5.78 -8.85 -18.09
N ALA A 119 -5.13 -7.69 -17.99
CA ALA A 119 -4.27 -7.35 -16.85
C ALA A 119 -5.07 -7.33 -15.53
N LEU A 120 -6.29 -6.80 -15.55
CA LEU A 120 -7.18 -6.84 -14.41
C LEU A 120 -7.52 -8.27 -13.99
N GLY A 121 -7.87 -9.14 -14.95
CA GLY A 121 -8.11 -10.55 -14.69
C GLY A 121 -6.91 -11.24 -14.03
N LEU A 122 -5.70 -10.93 -14.48
CA LEU A 122 -4.46 -11.49 -13.91
C LEU A 122 -4.22 -11.02 -12.46
N VAL A 123 -4.47 -9.75 -12.16
CA VAL A 123 -4.35 -9.21 -10.78
C VAL A 123 -5.37 -9.89 -9.85
N LEU A 124 -6.62 -10.01 -10.28
CA LEU A 124 -7.67 -10.68 -9.49
C LEU A 124 -7.35 -12.15 -9.24
N ALA A 125 -6.81 -12.86 -10.23
CA ALA A 125 -6.37 -14.24 -10.08
C ALA A 125 -5.25 -14.37 -9.03
N GLY A 126 -4.23 -13.49 -9.08
CA GLY A 126 -3.15 -13.47 -8.09
C GLY A 126 -3.64 -13.21 -6.67
N VAL A 127 -4.59 -12.27 -6.51
CA VAL A 127 -5.22 -11.99 -5.21
C VAL A 127 -6.02 -13.20 -4.72
N GLY A 128 -6.76 -13.86 -5.60
CA GLY A 128 -7.49 -15.08 -5.27
C GLY A 128 -6.57 -16.16 -4.70
N VAL A 129 -5.41 -16.40 -5.33
CA VAL A 129 -4.40 -17.36 -4.87
C VAL A 129 -3.87 -17.01 -3.48
N VAL A 130 -3.53 -15.73 -3.24
CA VAL A 130 -2.99 -15.26 -1.96
C VAL A 130 -4.04 -15.23 -0.84
N SER A 131 -5.31 -15.03 -1.20
CA SER A 131 -6.42 -14.92 -0.23
C SER A 131 -6.96 -16.28 0.24
N LEU A 132 -6.49 -17.38 -0.35
CA LEU A 132 -6.87 -18.72 0.09
C LEU A 132 -6.34 -18.98 1.51
N PRO A 133 -7.17 -19.53 2.43
CA PRO A 133 -6.72 -19.86 3.77
C PRO A 133 -5.63 -20.92 3.69
N VAL A 134 -4.42 -20.58 4.15
CA VAL A 134 -3.37 -21.56 4.41
C VAL A 134 -3.89 -22.49 5.49
N ARG A 135 -4.37 -23.67 5.10
CA ARG A 135 -4.73 -24.74 6.03
C ARG A 135 -3.44 -25.22 6.69
N VAL A 136 -3.12 -24.65 7.85
CA VAL A 136 -2.07 -25.21 8.71
C VAL A 136 -2.57 -26.58 9.18
N SER A 137 -2.06 -27.62 8.52
CA SER A 137 -2.36 -29.00 8.86
C SER A 137 -1.78 -29.32 10.24
N GLY A 138 -2.68 -29.50 11.21
CA GLY A 138 -2.57 -30.36 12.40
C GLY A 138 -1.24 -30.41 13.17
N ARG A 139 -1.13 -29.61 14.25
CA ARG A 139 -0.27 -29.95 15.41
C ARG A 139 -1.08 -30.37 16.64
N ALA A 140 -2.27 -30.96 16.40
CA ALA A 140 -3.16 -31.45 17.45
C ALA A 140 -2.97 -32.94 17.82
N ALA A 141 -2.06 -33.66 17.15
CA ALA A 141 -1.90 -35.11 17.37
C ALA A 141 -0.81 -35.52 18.39
N ASP A 142 0.02 -34.59 18.88
CA ASP A 142 1.25 -34.94 19.64
C ASP A 142 1.19 -34.66 21.16
N LYS A 143 0.04 -34.24 21.70
CA LYS A 143 -0.13 -34.05 23.16
C LYS A 143 -0.94 -35.14 23.85
N SER A 144 -1.62 -36.00 23.11
CA SER A 144 -2.40 -37.11 23.70
C SER A 144 -1.55 -38.34 24.05
N SER A 145 -0.37 -38.51 23.45
CA SER A 145 0.51 -39.65 23.73
C SER A 145 1.46 -39.44 24.92
N MET A 146 1.71 -38.18 25.30
CA MET A 146 2.71 -37.84 26.33
C MET A 146 2.13 -37.67 27.75
N GLY A 147 0.81 -37.64 27.89
CA GLY A 147 0.11 -37.50 29.17
C GLY A 147 -0.30 -38.82 29.84
N MET A 148 -0.11 -39.98 29.19
CA MET A 148 -0.65 -41.27 29.70
C MET A 148 0.36 -42.11 30.50
N HIS A 149 1.60 -41.64 30.66
CA HIS A 149 2.66 -42.35 31.40
C HIS A 149 3.09 -41.70 32.73
N ALA A 150 2.45 -40.61 33.14
CA ALA A 150 2.86 -39.87 34.34
C ALA A 150 1.74 -39.78 35.38
N GLU A 151 1.07 -40.89 35.69
CA GLU A 151 0.35 -40.99 36.97
C GLU A 151 0.23 -42.45 37.44
N LYS A 152 1.09 -42.84 38.37
CA LYS A 152 0.65 -43.63 39.52
C LYS A 152 1.44 -43.22 40.77
N PRO A 153 0.79 -43.09 41.94
CA PRO A 153 1.35 -42.46 43.12
C PRO A 153 2.12 -43.45 44.01
N SER A 154 2.95 -42.88 44.88
CA SER A 154 3.73 -43.51 45.95
C SER A 154 2.94 -44.46 46.86
N ALA A 155 3.51 -45.63 47.13
CA ALA A 155 3.53 -46.30 48.44
C ALA A 155 4.76 -47.23 48.50
#